data_AF-A0A1R1XI96-F1
#
_entry.id   AF-A0A1R1XI96-F1
#
_cell.length_a   1.000
_cell.length_b   1.000
_cell.length_c   1.000
_cell.angle_alpha   90.00
_cell.angle_beta   90.00
_cell.angle_gamma   90.00
#
_symmetry.space_group_name_H-M   'P 1'
#
loop_
_entity.id
_entity.type
_entity.pdbx_description
1 polymer ?
#
loop_
_entity_poly.entity_id
_entity_poly.type
_entity_poly.pdbx_seq_one_letter_code
_entity_poly.pdbx_strand_id
1 'polypeptide(L)'
;MKLISDQLISNDSKKLWNYIKSYTGKSIKSIADGPVYDKNKILITEKQNKMKIWTNHFGELAKDTTGNSRSTDKWENLIISDCDYYPECDNSILWSDITQELADTPNSKAPGADGVPSE
;
A
#
# COMPACT_ATOMS: atom_id res chain seq x y z
N MET A 1 4.93 -32.30 8.52
CA MET A 1 4.32 -32.56 7.21
C MET A 1 2.93 -33.20 7.28
N LYS A 2 2.64 -34.15 8.18
CA LYS A 2 1.31 -34.79 8.31
C LYS A 2 0.12 -33.83 8.52
N LEU A 3 0.32 -32.74 9.28
CA LEU A 3 -0.74 -31.78 9.60
C LEU A 3 -1.30 -31.04 8.36
N ILE A 4 -0.46 -30.77 7.35
CA ILE A 4 -0.87 -30.02 6.15
C ILE A 4 -1.67 -30.93 5.22
N SER A 5 -1.22 -32.17 5.04
CA SER A 5 -1.94 -33.17 4.25
C SER A 5 -3.33 -33.46 4.83
N ASP A 6 -3.45 -33.57 6.15
CA ASP A 6 -4.74 -33.82 6.80
C ASP A 6 -5.70 -32.63 6.64
N GLN A 7 -5.19 -31.39 6.70
CA GLN A 7 -5.99 -30.17 6.47
C GLN A 7 -6.42 -29.97 5.02
N LEU A 8 -5.57 -30.39 4.06
CA LEU A 8 -5.90 -30.39 2.63
C LEU A 8 -7.01 -31.40 2.33
N ILE A 9 -6.90 -32.59 2.92
CA ILE A 9 -7.88 -33.68 2.79
C ILE A 9 -9.21 -33.31 3.46
N SER A 10 -9.18 -32.60 4.59
CA SER A 10 -10.39 -32.18 5.30
C SER A 10 -11.10 -30.97 4.67
N ASN A 11 -10.56 -30.39 3.59
CA ASN A 11 -11.05 -29.19 2.90
C ASN A 11 -11.33 -27.98 3.84
N ASP A 12 -10.62 -27.90 4.97
CA ASP A 12 -10.76 -26.79 5.92
C ASP A 12 -9.83 -25.66 5.49
N SER A 13 -10.25 -24.98 4.41
CA SER A 13 -9.51 -23.89 3.77
C SER A 13 -9.14 -22.77 4.74
N LYS A 14 -9.96 -22.55 5.78
CA LYS A 14 -9.73 -21.54 6.81
C LYS A 14 -8.56 -21.93 7.73
N LYS A 15 -8.50 -23.18 8.20
CA LYS A 15 -7.36 -23.66 9.00
C LYS A 15 -6.07 -23.71 8.20
N LEU A 16 -6.13 -24.21 6.97
CA LEU A 16 -4.97 -24.25 6.07
C LEU A 16 -4.42 -22.84 5.82
N TRP A 17 -5.31 -21.87 5.55
CA TRP A 17 -4.93 -20.48 5.35
C TRP A 17 -4.29 -19.85 6.58
N ASN A 18 -4.84 -20.10 7.78
CA ASN A 18 -4.26 -19.62 9.04
C ASN A 18 -2.87 -20.25 9.31
N TYR A 19 -2.70 -21.54 8.98
CA TYR A 19 -1.42 -22.22 9.10
C TYR A 19 -0.37 -21.59 8.16
N ILE A 20 -0.68 -21.40 6.88
CA ILE A 20 0.22 -20.75 5.92
C ILE A 20 0.60 -19.33 6.38
N LYS A 21 -0.36 -18.54 6.90
CA LYS A 21 -0.09 -17.21 7.46
C LYS A 21 0.90 -17.22 8.62
N SER A 22 0.81 -18.23 9.50
CA SER A 22 1.69 -18.32 10.66
C SER A 22 3.17 -18.55 10.27
N TYR A 23 3.42 -19.32 9.21
CA TYR A 23 4.78 -19.59 8.72
C TYR A 23 5.35 -18.48 7.84
N THR A 24 4.50 -17.71 7.17
CA THR A 24 4.94 -16.64 6.24
C THR A 24 5.31 -15.33 6.95
N GLY A 25 5.31 -15.29 8.30
CA GLY A 25 5.67 -14.10 9.07
C GLY A 25 4.71 -12.91 8.89
N LYS A 26 3.66 -13.06 8.08
CA LYS A 26 2.55 -12.12 7.96
C LYS A 26 1.58 -12.35 9.12
N SER A 27 2.08 -12.27 10.36
CA SER A 27 1.20 -11.77 11.43
C SER A 27 0.66 -10.46 10.89
N ILE A 28 -0.66 -10.31 10.86
CA ILE A 28 -1.29 -9.06 10.46
C ILE A 28 -0.62 -7.98 11.30
N LYS A 29 0.34 -7.25 10.72
CA LYS A 29 0.85 -6.03 11.33
C LYS A 29 -0.42 -5.25 11.57
N SER A 30 -0.76 -5.06 12.84
CA SER A 30 -1.94 -4.35 13.31
C SER A 30 -2.29 -3.33 12.25
N ILE A 31 -3.43 -3.51 11.55
CA ILE A 31 -4.04 -2.42 10.80
C ILE A 31 -4.01 -1.29 11.81
N ALA A 32 -3.19 -0.27 11.56
CA ALA A 32 -2.96 0.77 12.54
C ALA A 32 -4.34 1.37 12.78
N ASP A 33 -4.96 1.03 13.90
CA ASP A 33 -6.30 1.48 14.27
C ASP A 33 -6.19 2.91 14.80
N GLY A 34 -5.59 3.76 13.96
CA GLY A 34 -5.29 5.14 14.26
C GLY A 34 -6.56 5.93 14.55
N PRO A 35 -6.42 7.10 15.17
CA PRO A 35 -7.55 7.99 15.37
C PRO A 35 -8.04 8.51 14.00
N VAL A 36 -9.34 8.76 13.91
CA VAL A 36 -9.99 9.26 12.69
C VAL A 36 -10.67 10.58 13.01
N TYR A 37 -10.63 11.54 12.09
CA TYR A 37 -11.40 12.77 12.23
C TYR A 37 -12.83 12.58 11.74
N ASP A 38 -13.80 13.12 12.47
CA ASP A 38 -15.16 13.27 11.95
C ASP A 38 -15.29 14.48 11.01
N LYS A 39 -16.49 14.68 10.46
CA LYS A 39 -16.79 15.81 9.56
C LYS A 39 -16.58 17.20 10.19
N ASN A 40 -16.56 17.29 11.52
CA ASN A 40 -16.33 18.51 12.29
C ASN A 40 -14.86 18.66 12.71
N LYS A 41 -13.96 17.81 12.17
CA LYS A 41 -12.55 17.72 12.55
C LYS A 41 -12.33 17.37 14.03
N ILE A 42 -13.28 16.67 14.64
CA ILE A 42 -13.13 16.11 15.99
C ILE A 42 -12.41 14.77 15.90
N LEU A 43 -11.36 14.61 16.71
CA LEU A 43 -10.56 13.39 16.75
C LEU A 43 -11.32 12.26 17.48
N ILE A 44 -11.55 11.15 16.79
CA ILE A 44 -12.25 9.98 17.31
C ILE A 44 -11.29 8.80 17.44
N THR A 45 -11.18 8.30 18.67
CA THR A 45 -10.32 7.15 19.02
C THR A 45 -11.14 5.87 19.24
N GLU A 46 -12.42 5.99 19.60
CA GLU A 46 -13.27 4.84 19.94
C GLU A 46 -13.64 4.01 18.69
N LYS A 47 -13.39 2.70 18.75
CA LYS A 47 -13.58 1.77 17.61
C LYS A 47 -14.98 1.77 17.02
N GLN A 48 -16.02 1.79 17.86
CA GLN A 48 -17.41 1.76 17.38
C GLN A 48 -17.77 3.05 16.64
N ASN A 49 -17.31 4.20 17.14
CA ASN A 49 -17.55 5.48 16.49
C ASN A 49 -16.74 5.61 15.19
N LYS A 50 -15.51 5.11 15.15
CA LYS A 50 -14.74 4.99 13.91
C LYS A 50 -15.48 4.16 12.86
N MET A 51 -16.06 3.02 13.27
CA MET A 51 -16.85 2.19 12.35
C MET A 51 -18.04 2.95 11.79
N LYS A 52 -18.80 3.68 12.62
CA LYS A 52 -19.91 4.52 12.16
C LYS A 52 -19.47 5.60 11.17
N ILE A 53 -18.34 6.25 11.43
CA ILE A 53 -17.77 7.27 10.53
C ILE A 53 -17.44 6.65 9.17
N TRP A 54 -16.75 5.52 9.15
CA TRP A 54 -16.42 4.82 7.91
C TRP A 54 -17.67 4.34 7.18
N THR A 55 -18.65 3.76 7.88
CA THR A 55 -19.92 3.33 7.28
C THR A 55 -20.65 4.50 6.62
N ASN A 56 -20.70 5.66 7.28
CA ASN A 56 -21.32 6.85 6.70
C ASN A 56 -20.55 7.34 5.47
N HIS A 57 -19.23 7.45 5.58
CA HIS A 57 -18.36 7.92 4.49
C HIS A 57 -18.50 7.06 3.22
N PHE A 58 -18.39 5.72 3.35
CA PHE A 58 -18.57 4.84 2.21
C PHE A 58 -20.01 4.80 1.69
N GLY A 59 -21.00 4.97 2.57
CA GLY A 59 -22.40 5.11 2.18
C GLY A 59 -22.66 6.37 1.36
N GLU A 60 -22.03 7.49 1.70
CA GLU A 60 -22.09 8.74 0.92
C GLU A 60 -21.36 8.59 -0.43
N LEU A 61 -20.18 7.97 -0.44
CA LEU A 61 -19.44 7.67 -1.68
C LEU A 61 -20.26 6.80 -2.65
N ALA A 62 -20.94 5.77 -2.14
CA ALA A 62 -21.78 4.90 -2.97
C ALA A 62 -23.01 5.61 -3.55
N LYS A 63 -23.48 6.68 -2.89
CA LYS A 63 -24.61 7.51 -3.34
C LYS A 63 -24.17 8.66 -4.24
N ASP A 64 -22.87 8.91 -4.38
CA ASP A 64 -22.36 9.99 -5.22
C ASP A 64 -22.60 9.68 -6.70
N THR A 65 -23.66 10.26 -7.25
CA THR A 65 -23.99 10.22 -8.69
C THR A 65 -23.40 11.38 -9.47
N THR A 66 -22.81 12.37 -8.78
CA THR A 66 -22.27 13.58 -9.40
C THR A 66 -20.91 13.37 -10.05
N GLY A 67 -20.27 12.21 -9.81
CA GLY A 67 -18.92 11.93 -10.33
C GLY A 67 -17.87 12.84 -9.70
N ASN A 68 -18.14 13.36 -8.50
CA ASN A 68 -17.28 14.31 -7.82
C ASN A 68 -15.91 13.70 -7.48
N SER A 69 -15.85 12.37 -7.30
CA SER A 69 -14.61 11.59 -7.19
C SER A 69 -13.74 11.60 -8.45
N ARG A 70 -14.30 11.98 -9.60
CA ARG A 70 -13.60 12.09 -10.90
C ARG A 70 -13.34 13.55 -11.32
N SER A 71 -13.76 14.53 -10.53
CA SER A 71 -13.54 15.95 -10.83
C SER A 71 -12.08 16.32 -10.56
N THR A 72 -11.35 16.65 -11.63
CA THR A 72 -9.96 17.11 -11.53
C THR A 72 -9.86 18.38 -10.67
N ASP A 73 -10.74 19.36 -10.89
CA ASP A 73 -10.74 20.64 -10.17
C ASP A 73 -10.82 20.47 -8.64
N LYS A 74 -11.60 19.48 -8.18
CA LYS A 74 -11.72 19.17 -6.74
C LYS A 74 -10.41 18.63 -6.17
N TRP A 75 -9.76 17.73 -6.90
CA TRP A 75 -8.51 17.12 -6.45
C TRP A 75 -7.33 18.08 -6.58
N GLU A 76 -7.30 18.92 -7.60
CA GLU A 76 -6.26 19.91 -7.83
C GLU A 76 -6.13 20.91 -6.67
N ASN A 77 -7.24 21.31 -6.05
CA ASN A 77 -7.22 22.18 -4.86
C ASN A 77 -6.78 21.47 -3.57
N LEU A 78 -6.81 20.14 -3.53
CA LEU A 78 -6.44 19.32 -2.36
C LEU A 78 -5.03 18.75 -2.47
N ILE A 79 -4.56 18.54 -3.69
CA ILE A 79 -3.17 18.22 -3.99
C ILE A 79 -2.42 19.53 -3.84
N ILE A 80 -1.80 19.72 -2.68
CA ILE A 80 -0.83 20.80 -2.48
C ILE A 80 0.21 20.62 -3.59
N SER A 81 0.30 21.58 -4.51
CA SER A 81 1.23 21.54 -5.64
C SER A 81 2.68 21.79 -5.22
N ASP A 82 3.03 21.51 -3.97
CA ASP A 82 4.39 21.50 -3.45
C ASP A 82 5.11 20.24 -3.97
N CYS A 83 4.91 19.92 -5.25
CA CYS A 83 5.86 19.11 -5.98
C CYS A 83 7.10 19.98 -6.09
N ASP A 84 8.00 19.84 -5.11
CA ASP A 84 9.32 20.41 -5.19
C ASP A 84 9.91 19.97 -6.53
N TYR A 85 10.15 20.97 -7.37
CA TYR A 85 10.88 20.75 -8.60
C TYR A 85 12.25 20.20 -8.23
N TYR A 86 12.64 19.06 -8.80
CA TYR A 86 13.94 18.44 -8.58
C TYR A 86 14.89 18.90 -9.69
N PRO A 87 15.61 20.04 -9.54
CA PRO A 87 16.49 20.55 -10.58
C PRO A 87 17.61 19.57 -10.92
N GLU A 88 17.92 18.61 -10.05
CA GLU A 88 18.86 17.53 -10.33
C GLU A 88 18.43 16.66 -11.52
N CYS A 89 17.14 16.60 -11.86
CA CYS A 89 16.63 15.88 -13.02
C CYS A 89 16.97 16.56 -14.35
N ASP A 90 17.31 17.86 -14.33
CA ASP A 90 17.77 18.60 -15.52
C ASP A 90 19.27 18.46 -15.77
N ASN A 91 20.01 17.91 -14.79
CA ASN A 91 21.43 17.72 -14.95
C ASN A 91 21.69 16.74 -16.09
N SER A 92 22.67 17.06 -16.92
CA SER A 92 23.15 16.12 -17.93
C SER A 92 23.80 14.92 -17.23
N ILE A 93 23.28 13.72 -17.49
CA ILE A 93 23.83 12.48 -16.95
C ILE A 93 25.28 12.34 -17.42
N LEU A 94 26.22 12.29 -16.48
CA LEU A 94 27.63 12.06 -16.79
C LEU A 94 27.93 10.57 -16.80
N TRP A 95 28.95 10.19 -17.55
CA TRP A 95 29.44 8.80 -17.55
C TRP A 95 29.88 8.34 -16.15
N SER A 96 30.43 9.26 -15.36
CA SER A 96 30.79 9.00 -13.96
C SER A 96 29.60 8.55 -13.14
N ASP A 97 28.44 9.19 -13.32
CA ASP A 97 27.21 8.89 -12.57
C ASP A 97 26.73 7.48 -12.92
N ILE A 98 26.74 7.13 -14.21
CA ILE A 98 26.39 5.79 -14.69
C ILE A 98 27.32 4.74 -14.09
N THR A 99 28.63 4.98 -14.11
CA THR A 99 29.59 4.00 -13.58
C THR A 99 29.50 3.83 -12.07
N GLN A 100 29.18 4.91 -11.34
CA GLN A 100 29.01 4.88 -9.90
C GLN A 100 27.73 4.12 -9.51
N GLU A 101 26.61 4.43 -10.17
CA GLU A 101 25.33 3.73 -9.95
C GLU A 101 25.43 2.23 -10.29
N LEU A 102 26.14 1.87 -11.37
CA LEU A 102 26.41 0.46 -11.70
C LEU A 102 27.26 -0.23 -10.63
N ALA A 103 28.25 0.44 -10.06
CA ALA A 103 29.08 -0.10 -9.00
C ALA A 103 28.31 -0.26 -7.68
N ASP A 104 27.40 0.67 -7.40
CA ASP A 104 26.56 0.66 -6.20
C ASP A 104 25.34 -0.26 -6.32
N THR A 105 25.02 -0.73 -7.54
CA THR A 105 23.94 -1.67 -7.80
C THR A 105 24.20 -2.97 -7.02
N PRO A 106 23.27 -3.39 -6.12
CA PRO A 106 23.46 -4.59 -5.33
C PRO A 106 23.59 -5.83 -6.21
N ASN A 107 24.69 -6.56 -6.06
CA ASN A 107 24.90 -7.83 -6.75
C ASN A 107 24.03 -8.96 -6.15
N SER A 108 23.82 -10.02 -6.94
CA SER A 108 23.10 -11.22 -6.53
C SER A 108 21.65 -10.99 -6.10
N LYS A 109 21.01 -9.98 -6.71
CA LYS A 109 19.55 -9.80 -6.66
C LYS A 109 18.88 -10.63 -7.74
N ALA A 110 17.64 -11.02 -7.48
CA ALA A 110 16.82 -11.68 -8.48
C ALA A 110 16.62 -10.73 -9.68
N PRO A 111 16.72 -11.23 -10.92
CA PRO A 111 16.47 -10.44 -12.11
C PRO A 111 15.10 -9.75 -12.10
N GLY A 112 15.03 -8.62 -12.81
CA GLY A 112 13.78 -7.90 -13.05
C GLY A 112 12.80 -8.67 -13.92
N ALA A 113 11.70 -8.03 -14.30
CA ALA A 113 10.70 -8.61 -15.20
C ALA A 113 11.28 -8.92 -16.60
N ASP A 114 12.39 -8.30 -16.97
CA ASP A 114 13.17 -8.53 -18.18
C ASP A 114 14.12 -9.74 -18.10
N GLY A 115 14.31 -10.31 -16.90
CA GLY A 115 15.17 -11.48 -16.70
C GLY A 115 16.66 -11.18 -16.73
N VAL A 116 17.07 -9.91 -16.74
CA VAL A 116 18.49 -9.52 -16.76
C VAL A 116 19.04 -9.49 -15.33
N PRO A 117 20.07 -10.29 -15.00
CA PRO A 117 20.74 -10.22 -13.70
C PRO A 117 21.60 -8.96 -13.61
N SER A 118 21.88 -8.51 -12.40
CA SER A 118 22.75 -7.37 -12.11
C SER A 118 24.24 -7.64 -12.36
N GLU A 119 24.62 -8.90 -12.64
CA GLU A 119 25.99 -9.37 -12.90
C GLU A 119 26.39 -9.38 -14.37
#